data_AF-A0A2E0TRH5-F1
#
_entry.id   AF-A0A2E0TRH5-F1
#
_cell.length_a   1.000
_cell.length_b   1.000
_cell.length_c   1.000
_cell.angle_alpha   90.00
_cell.angle_beta   90.00
_cell.angle_gamma   90.00
#
_symmetry.space_group_name_H-M   'P 1'
#
loop_
_entity.id
_entity.type
_entity.pdbx_description
1 polymer ?
#
loop_
_entity_poly.entity_id
_entity_poly.type
_entity_poly.pdbx_seq_one_letter_code
_entity_poly.pdbx_strand_id
1 'polypeptide(L)'
;MLLACAPALASCLPDLDGYAIDTLTDGGPGVRPRCADPVVVGAGYAEGFEAGPAGWEARGAESSWALGRPETERLPAAAAGERAWVTNPRGDHANGELSSLTSPCFDARGSAEDLLLRFALFHDTERCCDEGWLELSVEGGDWTRVEGDADALGWYAAEAEGWAGDSEGWIDAQVVLPGTAGRGEVQLRFVFSSDASVTDEGLAVDAVRLAPARTDLAVELLPGERCGDRIARVRNEGARTVAGFRLTSVVDGVEETRVVEEPLPPLAEARLPVGSGSSTDVAVRVHVEGDAVEANDAASWRYPGGLPVASAGWDFEADDGGWQAGGENATWAWGEPGGAFIGAAASGARAWVTNPAGVYANGEESWLASPCLDVRAATRDPQLRFAHIYETESCCDEGWVEVVVGAGEWRKLEGAGTNWYDDVARGEWQGTSGSPGVWREAAHPLDGAAGEERVRFRFRFSSDGSQQRDGFGVDDVRFAF
;
A
#
# COMPACT_ATOMS: atom_id res chain seq x y z
N MET A 1 -36.81 37.80 19.32
CA MET A 1 -36.29 38.21 18.00
C MET A 1 -35.18 37.23 17.65
N LEU A 2 -35.59 36.02 17.25
CA LEU A 2 -34.70 35.01 16.66
C LEU A 2 -34.79 35.22 15.16
N LEU A 3 -33.67 35.50 14.48
CA LEU A 3 -33.61 35.33 13.04
C LEU A 3 -33.12 33.91 12.78
N ALA A 4 -34.01 33.13 12.16
CA ALA A 4 -33.76 31.76 11.75
C ALA A 4 -32.72 31.72 10.63
N CYS A 5 -31.81 30.75 10.73
CA CYS A 5 -30.95 30.32 9.65
C CYS A 5 -31.85 29.63 8.60
N ALA A 6 -31.83 30.09 7.36
CA ALA A 6 -32.58 29.48 6.26
C ALA A 6 -31.80 28.27 5.73
N PRO A 7 -32.42 27.10 5.52
CA PRO A 7 -31.81 25.99 4.81
C PRO A 7 -32.17 26.06 3.32
N ALA A 8 -31.18 26.02 2.44
CA ALA A 8 -31.22 25.48 1.07
C ALA A 8 -29.92 25.85 0.35
N LEU A 9 -28.96 24.92 0.33
CA LEU A 9 -27.99 24.85 -0.77
C LEU A 9 -28.76 24.24 -1.95
N ALA A 10 -29.31 25.11 -2.79
CA ALA A 10 -29.69 24.75 -4.15
C ALA A 10 -28.50 25.09 -5.03
N SER A 11 -28.12 24.16 -5.91
CA SER A 11 -27.08 24.32 -6.92
C SER A 11 -27.23 25.66 -7.64
N CYS A 12 -26.11 26.38 -7.78
CA CYS A 12 -26.05 27.62 -8.55
C CYS A 12 -25.80 27.37 -10.04
N LEU A 13 -25.66 26.10 -10.44
CA LEU A 13 -25.61 25.70 -11.83
C LEU A 13 -27.03 25.57 -12.40
N PRO A 14 -27.28 26.04 -13.64
CA PRO A 14 -28.50 25.68 -14.33
C PRO A 14 -28.54 24.16 -14.49
N ASP A 15 -29.72 23.57 -14.31
CA ASP A 15 -30.05 22.16 -14.58
C ASP A 15 -29.38 21.69 -15.89
N LEU A 16 -28.22 21.02 -15.78
CA LEU A 16 -27.37 20.62 -16.92
C LEU A 16 -27.87 19.34 -17.61
N ASP A 17 -28.99 18.77 -17.14
CA ASP A 17 -29.71 17.62 -17.72
C ASP A 17 -30.06 17.78 -19.23
N GLY A 18 -29.79 18.95 -19.84
CA GLY A 18 -30.01 19.23 -21.26
C GLY A 18 -28.81 19.66 -22.10
N TYR A 19 -27.61 19.92 -21.54
CA TYR A 19 -26.43 20.35 -22.33
C TYR A 19 -25.47 19.18 -22.58
N ALA A 20 -25.82 18.32 -23.53
CA ALA A 20 -24.93 17.25 -23.94
C ALA A 20 -23.67 17.83 -24.62
N ILE A 21 -22.47 17.48 -24.12
CA ILE A 21 -21.15 17.72 -24.73
C ILE A 21 -21.13 17.36 -26.23
N ASP A 22 -21.95 16.38 -26.60
CA ASP A 22 -22.17 15.91 -27.96
C ASP A 22 -22.80 16.91 -28.92
N THR A 23 -23.60 17.86 -28.42
CA THR A 23 -24.20 18.92 -29.25
C THR A 23 -23.17 19.94 -29.72
N LEU A 24 -21.95 19.90 -29.18
CA LEU A 24 -20.89 20.85 -29.48
C LEU A 24 -19.97 20.41 -30.63
N THR A 25 -20.02 19.15 -31.11
CA THR A 25 -19.27 18.77 -32.33
C THR A 25 -19.83 17.63 -33.21
N ASP A 26 -20.89 16.89 -32.84
CA ASP A 26 -21.40 15.83 -33.73
C ASP A 26 -22.73 16.19 -34.42
N GLY A 27 -22.75 15.99 -35.73
CA GLY A 27 -23.81 16.43 -36.62
C GLY A 27 -25.15 15.75 -36.36
N GLY A 28 -26.02 16.39 -35.58
CA GLY A 28 -27.45 16.12 -35.52
C GLY A 28 -27.85 14.77 -34.88
N PRO A 29 -29.16 14.57 -34.60
CA PRO A 29 -29.65 13.35 -33.96
C PRO A 29 -29.62 12.19 -34.97
N GLY A 30 -28.54 11.42 -34.94
CA GLY A 30 -28.33 10.22 -35.73
C GLY A 30 -27.40 9.26 -34.99
N VAL A 31 -27.66 7.95 -35.13
CA VAL A 31 -26.90 6.84 -34.53
C VAL A 31 -25.40 7.12 -34.58
N ARG A 32 -24.73 7.20 -33.41
CA ARG A 32 -23.27 7.34 -33.32
C ARG A 32 -22.61 6.24 -34.16
N PRO A 33 -21.61 6.55 -34.99
CA PRO A 33 -20.89 5.51 -35.71
C PRO A 33 -20.25 4.55 -34.70
N ARG A 34 -20.53 3.24 -34.86
CA ARG A 34 -19.91 2.19 -34.04
C ARG A 34 -18.40 2.36 -34.02
N CYS A 35 -17.79 2.15 -32.86
CA CYS A 35 -16.35 2.22 -32.70
C CYS A 35 -15.62 1.35 -33.73
N ALA A 36 -14.66 1.95 -34.44
CA ALA A 36 -13.71 1.22 -35.26
C ALA A 36 -12.60 0.68 -34.34
N ASP A 37 -12.38 -0.64 -34.38
CA ASP A 37 -11.31 -1.36 -33.67
C ASP A 37 -11.24 -1.14 -32.14
N PRO A 38 -12.23 -1.62 -31.36
CA PRO A 38 -12.18 -1.55 -29.90
C PRO A 38 -10.97 -2.27 -29.28
N VAL A 39 -10.44 -1.71 -28.20
CA VAL A 39 -9.35 -2.29 -27.40
C VAL A 39 -9.89 -3.46 -26.58
N VAL A 40 -9.41 -4.68 -26.85
CA VAL A 40 -9.82 -5.87 -26.11
C VAL A 40 -9.29 -5.80 -24.68
N VAL A 41 -10.18 -5.78 -23.68
CA VAL A 41 -9.79 -5.71 -22.27
C VAL A 41 -9.15 -7.04 -21.81
N GLY A 42 -9.66 -8.19 -22.26
CA GLY A 42 -9.10 -9.50 -21.92
C GLY A 42 -9.00 -9.73 -20.41
N ALA A 43 -7.79 -9.95 -19.91
CA ALA A 43 -7.50 -10.04 -18.47
C ALA A 43 -7.27 -8.67 -17.80
N GLY A 44 -7.04 -7.61 -18.58
CA GLY A 44 -6.90 -6.24 -18.10
C GLY A 44 -6.35 -5.29 -19.19
N TYR A 45 -6.73 -4.02 -19.07
CA TYR A 45 -6.17 -2.86 -19.75
C TYR A 45 -5.55 -1.94 -18.69
N ALA A 46 -4.40 -1.34 -19.00
CA ALA A 46 -3.73 -0.38 -18.13
C ALA A 46 -3.06 0.70 -18.97
N GLU A 47 -3.17 1.95 -18.54
CA GLU A 47 -2.56 3.11 -19.18
C GLU A 47 -2.03 4.09 -18.13
N GLY A 48 -0.76 4.46 -18.26
CA GLY A 48 -0.10 5.48 -17.44
C GLY A 48 0.39 6.68 -18.26
N PHE A 49 -0.06 6.78 -19.51
CA PHE A 49 0.16 7.87 -20.47
C PHE A 49 1.63 8.20 -20.81
N GLU A 50 2.58 7.36 -20.42
CA GLU A 50 4.01 7.52 -20.67
C GLU A 50 4.44 7.27 -22.14
N ALA A 51 3.59 6.61 -22.92
CA ALA A 51 3.81 6.42 -24.36
C ALA A 51 3.05 7.43 -25.25
N GLY A 52 2.03 8.10 -24.71
CA GLY A 52 1.21 9.08 -25.41
C GLY A 52 -0.25 9.03 -24.95
N PRO A 53 -1.19 9.55 -25.75
CA PRO A 53 -2.61 9.61 -25.36
C PRO A 53 -3.34 8.27 -25.40
N ALA A 54 -2.78 7.24 -26.06
CA ALA A 54 -3.37 5.89 -26.13
C ALA A 54 -4.84 5.83 -26.56
N GLY A 55 -5.25 6.74 -27.45
CA GLY A 55 -6.63 6.84 -27.94
C GLY A 55 -7.57 7.64 -27.04
N TRP A 56 -7.08 8.19 -25.92
CA TRP A 56 -7.81 9.15 -25.11
C TRP A 56 -7.78 10.55 -25.75
N GLU A 57 -8.91 11.22 -25.73
CA GLU A 57 -9.11 12.49 -26.45
C GLU A 57 -9.88 13.52 -25.61
N ALA A 58 -9.33 14.72 -25.52
CA ALA A 58 -10.02 15.89 -24.98
C ALA A 58 -11.04 16.44 -25.97
N ARG A 59 -12.25 16.76 -25.49
CA ARG A 59 -13.38 17.29 -26.27
C ARG A 59 -14.14 18.35 -25.48
N GLY A 60 -15.00 19.12 -26.15
CA GLY A 60 -15.90 20.09 -25.52
C GLY A 60 -15.49 21.55 -25.72
N ALA A 61 -16.24 22.46 -25.09
CA ALA A 61 -16.03 23.90 -25.19
C ALA A 61 -15.00 24.36 -24.15
N GLU A 62 -14.10 25.27 -24.57
CA GLU A 62 -13.04 25.82 -23.72
C GLU A 62 -12.18 24.76 -23.02
N SER A 63 -12.03 23.57 -23.62
CA SER A 63 -11.34 22.45 -22.98
C SER A 63 -9.89 22.79 -22.65
N SER A 64 -9.54 22.66 -21.36
CA SER A 64 -8.19 22.85 -20.83
C SER A 64 -7.43 21.52 -20.65
N TRP A 65 -8.09 20.37 -20.86
CA TRP A 65 -7.46 19.04 -20.80
C TRP A 65 -6.22 18.95 -21.71
N ALA A 66 -5.09 18.60 -21.10
CA ALA A 66 -3.85 18.33 -21.80
C ALA A 66 -3.10 17.17 -21.15
N LEU A 67 -2.50 16.33 -21.99
CA LEU A 67 -1.54 15.32 -21.57
C LEU A 67 -0.18 15.98 -21.34
N GLY A 68 0.35 15.89 -20.12
CA GLY A 68 1.64 16.47 -19.79
C GLY A 68 2.11 16.16 -18.38
N ARG A 69 3.31 16.64 -18.06
CA ARG A 69 3.83 16.62 -16.69
C ARG A 69 3.14 17.71 -15.87
N PRO A 70 2.45 17.37 -14.77
CA PRO A 70 1.91 18.37 -13.86
C PRO A 70 3.04 19.14 -13.18
N GLU A 71 2.92 20.46 -13.08
CA GLU A 71 3.95 21.37 -12.56
C GLU A 71 3.35 22.54 -11.75
N THR A 72 2.24 22.29 -11.05
CA THR A 72 1.52 23.29 -10.23
C THR A 72 1.80 23.10 -8.74
N GLU A 73 1.25 23.97 -7.88
CA GLU A 73 1.58 23.98 -6.44
C GLU A 73 0.95 22.78 -5.72
N ARG A 74 -0.32 22.46 -6.04
CA ARG A 74 -1.07 21.35 -5.43
C ARG A 74 -0.93 20.05 -6.22
N LEU A 75 -0.61 20.13 -7.52
CA LEU A 75 -0.30 18.99 -8.38
C LEU A 75 1.13 19.07 -8.98
N PRO A 76 2.18 18.86 -8.16
CA PRO A 76 3.57 19.03 -8.61
C PRO A 76 4.12 17.85 -9.45
N ALA A 77 3.40 16.73 -9.54
CA ALA A 77 3.82 15.53 -10.25
C ALA A 77 2.63 14.63 -10.66
N ALA A 78 2.85 13.77 -11.65
CA ALA A 78 1.93 12.70 -12.03
C ALA A 78 1.83 11.63 -10.91
N ALA A 79 0.74 10.86 -10.89
CA ALA A 79 0.53 9.81 -9.88
C ALA A 79 1.50 8.65 -10.10
N ALA A 80 1.79 8.34 -11.37
CA ALA A 80 2.81 7.39 -11.78
C ALA A 80 3.60 7.96 -12.96
N GLY A 81 4.91 7.66 -13.01
CA GLY A 81 5.75 8.12 -14.12
C GLY A 81 5.92 9.65 -14.14
N GLU A 82 5.82 10.24 -15.32
CA GLU A 82 6.05 11.66 -15.57
C GLU A 82 4.82 12.39 -16.14
N ARG A 83 3.81 11.70 -16.68
CA ARG A 83 2.71 12.35 -17.42
C ARG A 83 1.34 11.86 -16.98
N ALA A 84 0.41 12.81 -16.86
CA ALA A 84 -1.01 12.57 -16.62
C ALA A 84 -1.87 13.43 -17.54
N TRP A 85 -3.15 13.10 -17.67
CA TRP A 85 -4.12 14.03 -18.23
C TRP A 85 -4.58 15.00 -17.15
N VAL A 86 -4.48 16.30 -17.42
CA VAL A 86 -4.81 17.37 -16.46
C VAL A 86 -5.58 18.46 -17.19
N THR A 87 -6.60 19.04 -16.56
CA THR A 87 -7.15 20.35 -16.97
C THR A 87 -6.10 21.43 -16.68
N ASN A 88 -5.26 21.72 -17.68
CA ASN A 88 -4.08 22.58 -17.62
C ASN A 88 -2.95 22.09 -16.67
N PRO A 89 -1.94 21.36 -17.16
CA PRO A 89 -0.85 20.83 -16.31
C PRO A 89 0.11 21.89 -15.74
N ARG A 90 -0.06 23.18 -16.06
CA ARG A 90 0.82 24.29 -15.63
C ARG A 90 0.09 25.48 -15.05
N GLY A 91 -1.19 25.32 -14.68
CA GLY A 91 -1.98 26.36 -14.05
C GLY A 91 -3.44 25.93 -13.96
N ASP A 92 -4.32 26.91 -13.87
CA ASP A 92 -5.72 26.65 -13.52
C ASP A 92 -6.56 26.22 -14.74
N HIS A 93 -7.70 25.56 -14.48
CA HIS A 93 -8.70 25.23 -15.52
C HIS A 93 -9.34 26.48 -16.13
N ALA A 94 -10.05 26.33 -17.26
CA ALA A 94 -10.68 27.47 -17.94
C ALA A 94 -12.02 27.84 -17.28
N ASN A 95 -12.37 29.13 -17.25
CA ASN A 95 -13.72 29.57 -16.87
C ASN A 95 -14.74 29.15 -17.94
N GLY A 96 -15.93 28.73 -17.52
CA GLY A 96 -17.04 28.34 -18.39
C GLY A 96 -16.73 27.10 -19.22
N GLU A 97 -15.84 26.26 -18.72
CA GLU A 97 -15.40 25.03 -19.37
C GLU A 97 -16.52 23.99 -19.28
N LEU A 98 -16.84 23.35 -20.40
CA LEU A 98 -17.64 22.13 -20.42
C LEU A 98 -16.97 21.16 -21.36
N SER A 99 -16.15 20.30 -20.78
CA SER A 99 -15.20 19.48 -21.51
C SER A 99 -15.18 18.05 -21.02
N SER A 100 -14.56 17.16 -21.79
CA SER A 100 -14.37 15.78 -21.36
C SER A 100 -13.09 15.18 -21.92
N LEU A 101 -12.45 14.34 -21.11
CA LEU A 101 -11.45 13.38 -21.54
C LEU A 101 -12.13 12.04 -21.84
N THR A 102 -12.25 11.72 -23.13
CA THR A 102 -12.97 10.53 -23.62
C THR A 102 -12.00 9.40 -23.92
N SER A 103 -12.31 8.18 -23.47
CA SER A 103 -11.50 6.99 -23.69
C SER A 103 -11.58 6.47 -25.13
N PRO A 104 -10.64 5.61 -25.57
CA PRO A 104 -10.92 4.70 -26.67
C PRO A 104 -12.09 3.77 -26.30
N CYS A 105 -12.64 3.08 -27.30
CA CYS A 105 -13.66 2.07 -27.03
C CYS A 105 -13.02 0.76 -26.58
N PHE A 106 -13.65 0.10 -25.62
CA PHE A 106 -13.21 -1.15 -25.03
C PHE A 106 -14.14 -2.30 -25.44
N ASP A 107 -13.54 -3.46 -25.71
CA ASP A 107 -14.24 -4.71 -25.98
C ASP A 107 -14.15 -5.64 -24.76
N ALA A 108 -15.31 -5.81 -24.12
CA ALA A 108 -15.54 -6.66 -22.96
C ALA A 108 -16.32 -7.95 -23.32
N ARG A 109 -16.43 -8.34 -24.60
CA ARG A 109 -17.14 -9.57 -25.01
C ARG A 109 -16.58 -10.85 -24.38
N GLY A 110 -15.30 -10.82 -24.01
CA GLY A 110 -14.63 -11.91 -23.30
C GLY A 110 -14.87 -11.94 -21.79
N SER A 111 -15.53 -10.92 -21.22
CA SER A 111 -15.78 -10.81 -19.78
C SER A 111 -17.18 -11.32 -19.43
N ALA A 112 -17.24 -12.20 -18.43
CA ALA A 112 -18.51 -12.64 -17.82
C ALA A 112 -19.04 -11.65 -16.77
N GLU A 113 -18.15 -10.85 -16.19
CA GLU A 113 -18.47 -9.81 -15.22
C GLU A 113 -18.44 -8.43 -15.88
N ASP A 114 -19.12 -7.47 -15.25
CA ASP A 114 -18.94 -6.05 -15.55
C ASP A 114 -17.47 -5.66 -15.32
N LEU A 115 -16.99 -4.62 -15.99
CA LEU A 115 -15.64 -4.12 -15.83
C LEU A 115 -15.53 -3.30 -14.54
N LEU A 116 -14.46 -3.49 -13.78
CA LEU A 116 -13.98 -2.58 -12.75
C LEU A 116 -13.06 -1.54 -13.39
N LEU A 117 -13.32 -0.26 -13.14
CA LEU A 117 -12.42 0.85 -13.42
C LEU A 117 -11.64 1.20 -12.15
N ARG A 118 -10.33 1.36 -12.27
CA ARG A 118 -9.44 1.94 -11.25
C ARG A 118 -8.59 3.04 -11.89
N PHE A 119 -8.35 4.15 -11.19
CA PHE A 119 -7.51 5.25 -11.67
C PHE A 119 -7.06 6.11 -10.50
N ALA A 120 -5.95 6.81 -10.67
CA ALA A 120 -5.58 7.91 -9.78
C ALA A 120 -6.34 9.16 -10.21
N LEU A 121 -6.95 9.84 -9.24
CA LEU A 121 -7.72 11.06 -9.40
C LEU A 121 -7.10 12.18 -8.56
N PHE A 122 -7.02 13.37 -9.11
CA PHE A 122 -6.82 14.60 -8.36
C PHE A 122 -7.93 15.58 -8.73
N HIS A 123 -8.45 16.32 -7.75
CA HIS A 123 -9.31 17.45 -8.02
C HIS A 123 -9.04 18.61 -7.05
N ASP A 124 -8.95 19.82 -7.60
CA ASP A 124 -8.92 21.09 -6.88
C ASP A 124 -9.81 22.08 -7.64
N THR A 125 -11.03 22.26 -7.16
CA THR A 125 -12.08 23.03 -7.87
C THR A 125 -12.86 23.93 -6.92
N GLU A 126 -13.56 24.94 -7.45
CA GLU A 126 -14.50 25.71 -6.66
C GLU A 126 -15.67 24.83 -6.19
N ARG A 127 -15.69 24.49 -4.89
CA ARG A 127 -16.61 23.51 -4.29
C ARG A 127 -18.10 23.68 -4.62
N CYS A 128 -18.57 24.90 -4.90
CA CYS A 128 -19.99 25.14 -5.15
C CYS A 128 -20.43 24.96 -6.60
N CYS A 129 -19.47 25.00 -7.53
CA CYS A 129 -19.71 25.58 -8.83
C CYS A 129 -18.93 24.88 -9.95
N ASP A 130 -17.78 24.29 -9.61
CA ASP A 130 -16.93 23.55 -10.53
C ASP A 130 -16.82 22.09 -10.08
N GLU A 131 -17.02 21.17 -11.02
CA GLU A 131 -17.04 19.75 -10.71
C GLU A 131 -16.62 18.87 -11.88
N GLY A 132 -16.15 17.68 -11.54
CA GLY A 132 -15.93 16.62 -12.50
C GLY A 132 -16.72 15.36 -12.18
N TRP A 133 -16.99 14.54 -13.20
CA TRP A 133 -17.68 13.27 -13.03
C TRP A 133 -17.31 12.26 -14.11
N LEU A 134 -17.72 11.01 -13.93
CA LEU A 134 -17.55 9.96 -14.92
C LEU A 134 -18.88 9.66 -15.62
N GLU A 135 -18.82 9.49 -16.94
CA GLU A 135 -19.90 8.95 -17.74
C GLU A 135 -19.47 7.70 -18.50
N LEU A 136 -20.45 6.84 -18.78
CA LEU A 136 -20.33 5.56 -19.45
C LEU A 136 -21.31 5.52 -20.63
N SER A 137 -20.84 5.01 -21.77
CA SER A 137 -21.69 4.60 -22.88
C SER A 137 -21.44 3.12 -23.18
N VAL A 138 -22.52 2.38 -23.39
CA VAL A 138 -22.50 0.94 -23.69
C VAL A 138 -23.25 0.70 -25.00
N GLU A 139 -22.61 -0.04 -25.92
CA GLU A 139 -23.15 -0.39 -27.24
C GLU A 139 -23.60 0.83 -28.06
N GLY A 140 -22.87 1.94 -27.93
CA GLY A 140 -23.16 3.20 -28.62
C GLY A 140 -24.44 3.91 -28.14
N GLY A 141 -24.92 3.57 -26.94
CA GLY A 141 -26.05 4.23 -26.29
C GLY A 141 -25.73 5.66 -25.82
N ASP A 142 -26.73 6.29 -25.20
CA ASP A 142 -26.56 7.60 -24.57
C ASP A 142 -25.53 7.52 -23.42
N TRP A 143 -24.83 8.63 -23.18
CA TRP A 143 -23.94 8.74 -22.03
C TRP A 143 -24.77 8.79 -20.77
N THR A 144 -24.46 7.89 -19.84
CA THR A 144 -25.05 7.88 -18.51
C THR A 144 -23.96 8.12 -17.49
N ARG A 145 -24.24 8.99 -16.54
CA ARG A 145 -23.37 9.20 -15.38
C ARG A 145 -23.20 7.92 -14.57
N VAL A 146 -21.98 7.66 -14.12
CA VAL A 146 -21.65 6.48 -13.31
C VAL A 146 -21.84 6.80 -11.83
N GLU A 147 -22.80 6.17 -11.18
CA GLU A 147 -22.98 6.30 -9.73
C GLU A 147 -22.05 5.32 -9.00
N GLY A 148 -21.56 5.72 -7.82
CA GLY A 148 -20.75 4.86 -6.97
C GLY A 148 -21.64 3.84 -6.25
N ASP A 149 -21.21 2.58 -6.24
CA ASP A 149 -21.81 1.55 -5.40
C ASP A 149 -21.14 1.49 -4.01
N ALA A 150 -21.53 0.51 -3.19
CA ALA A 150 -20.97 0.35 -1.84
C ALA A 150 -19.48 -0.05 -1.85
N ASP A 151 -18.95 -0.50 -2.98
CA ASP A 151 -17.57 -0.92 -3.19
C ASP A 151 -16.73 0.14 -3.91
N ALA A 152 -17.33 1.28 -4.29
CA ALA A 152 -16.63 2.38 -4.91
C ALA A 152 -15.68 3.07 -3.91
N LEU A 153 -14.48 3.39 -4.38
CA LEU A 153 -13.45 4.11 -3.61
C LEU A 153 -13.18 5.44 -4.31
N GLY A 154 -12.84 6.49 -3.55
CA GLY A 154 -12.54 7.81 -4.11
C GLY A 154 -13.69 8.42 -4.92
N TRP A 155 -14.93 7.99 -4.67
CA TRP A 155 -16.10 8.39 -5.45
C TRP A 155 -16.85 9.57 -4.83
N TYR A 156 -17.50 10.38 -5.67
CA TYR A 156 -18.40 11.42 -5.17
C TYR A 156 -19.62 10.81 -4.45
N ALA A 157 -20.14 11.53 -3.46
CA ALA A 157 -21.31 11.07 -2.70
C ALA A 157 -22.56 10.95 -3.60
N ALA A 158 -23.50 10.08 -3.24
CA ALA A 158 -24.74 9.90 -4.01
C ALA A 158 -25.62 11.17 -4.10
N GLU A 159 -25.47 12.10 -3.17
CA GLU A 159 -26.15 13.41 -3.19
C GLU A 159 -25.31 14.52 -3.86
N ALA A 160 -24.07 14.23 -4.24
CA ALA A 160 -23.18 15.16 -4.90
C ALA A 160 -23.22 14.98 -6.42
N GLU A 161 -23.30 16.08 -7.14
CA GLU A 161 -23.28 16.14 -8.60
C GLU A 161 -21.85 16.09 -9.17
N GLY A 162 -20.84 15.67 -8.39
CA GLY A 162 -19.49 15.44 -8.90
C GLY A 162 -18.41 15.44 -7.83
N TRP A 163 -17.18 15.20 -8.27
CA TRP A 163 -15.97 15.55 -7.53
C TRP A 163 -15.81 17.05 -7.57
N ALA A 164 -15.82 17.69 -6.40
CA ALA A 164 -15.66 19.13 -6.26
C ALA A 164 -14.87 19.47 -5.00
N GLY A 165 -14.23 20.64 -4.97
CA GLY A 165 -13.33 21.04 -3.89
C GLY A 165 -11.95 20.42 -4.06
N ASP A 166 -11.30 20.14 -2.92
CA ASP A 166 -9.88 19.77 -2.84
C ASP A 166 -9.73 18.32 -2.36
N SER A 167 -9.04 17.48 -3.13
CA SER A 167 -8.73 16.09 -2.79
C SER A 167 -7.49 15.92 -1.90
N GLU A 168 -6.79 17.01 -1.57
CA GLU A 168 -5.54 17.04 -0.80
C GLU A 168 -4.40 16.21 -1.42
N GLY A 169 -4.43 16.07 -2.76
CA GLY A 169 -3.47 15.29 -3.54
C GLY A 169 -4.12 14.18 -4.36
N TRP A 170 -3.30 13.28 -4.90
CA TRP A 170 -3.80 12.11 -5.64
C TRP A 170 -4.52 11.14 -4.71
N ILE A 171 -5.71 10.70 -5.11
CA ILE A 171 -6.48 9.64 -4.46
C ILE A 171 -6.72 8.48 -5.43
N ASP A 172 -6.81 7.26 -4.90
CA ASP A 172 -7.23 6.10 -5.69
C ASP A 172 -8.77 6.09 -5.81
N ALA A 173 -9.26 6.11 -7.05
CA ALA A 173 -10.66 5.97 -7.37
C ALA A 173 -10.94 4.61 -8.02
N GLN A 174 -12.06 3.97 -7.63
CA GLN A 174 -12.54 2.77 -8.28
C GLN A 174 -14.07 2.72 -8.35
N VAL A 175 -14.60 2.07 -9.39
CA VAL A 175 -16.03 1.77 -9.51
C VAL A 175 -16.28 0.61 -10.47
N VAL A 176 -17.29 -0.21 -10.21
CA VAL A 176 -17.79 -1.21 -11.18
C VAL A 176 -18.66 -0.49 -12.21
N LEU A 177 -18.36 -0.71 -13.49
CA LEU A 177 -19.07 -0.09 -14.63
C LEU A 177 -20.27 -0.95 -15.03
N PRO A 178 -21.50 -0.57 -14.65
CA PRO A 178 -22.66 -1.45 -14.77
C PRO A 178 -23.01 -1.75 -16.24
N GLY A 179 -23.37 -3.00 -16.51
CA GLY A 179 -23.92 -3.43 -17.81
C GLY A 179 -22.88 -3.63 -18.92
N THR A 180 -21.59 -3.60 -18.58
CA THR A 180 -20.46 -3.78 -19.49
C THR A 180 -20.10 -5.24 -19.76
N ALA A 181 -20.60 -6.19 -18.96
CA ALA A 181 -20.39 -7.63 -19.15
C ALA A 181 -20.81 -8.10 -20.55
N GLY A 182 -19.89 -8.77 -21.25
CA GLY A 182 -20.13 -9.33 -22.58
C GLY A 182 -20.36 -8.29 -23.70
N ARG A 183 -20.09 -7.00 -23.46
CA ARG A 183 -20.31 -5.90 -24.42
C ARG A 183 -19.09 -5.67 -25.30
N GLY A 184 -19.32 -5.38 -26.59
CA GLY A 184 -18.24 -5.15 -27.56
C GLY A 184 -17.84 -3.68 -27.72
N GLU A 185 -18.64 -2.77 -27.16
CA GLU A 185 -18.44 -1.34 -27.28
C GLU A 185 -18.76 -0.69 -25.93
N VAL A 186 -17.71 -0.44 -25.13
CA VAL A 186 -17.76 0.25 -23.85
C VAL A 186 -16.89 1.49 -23.95
N GLN A 187 -17.42 2.66 -23.63
CA GLN A 187 -16.65 3.91 -23.66
C GLN A 187 -16.87 4.73 -22.39
N LEU A 188 -15.82 5.41 -21.94
CA LEU A 188 -15.81 6.23 -20.74
C LEU A 188 -15.49 7.67 -21.10
N ARG A 189 -15.99 8.62 -20.33
CA ARG A 189 -15.43 9.98 -20.35
C ARG A 189 -15.45 10.60 -18.97
N PHE A 190 -14.33 11.21 -18.61
CA PHE A 190 -14.25 12.11 -17.47
C PHE A 190 -14.70 13.47 -17.94
N VAL A 191 -15.78 13.98 -17.37
CA VAL A 191 -16.33 15.29 -17.69
C VAL A 191 -15.84 16.31 -16.67
N PHE A 192 -15.58 17.52 -17.12
CA PHE A 192 -15.29 18.67 -16.28
C PHE A 192 -16.20 19.84 -16.66
N SER A 193 -16.80 20.47 -15.66
CA SER A 193 -17.64 21.64 -15.81
C SER A 193 -17.18 22.74 -14.86
N SER A 194 -17.04 23.96 -15.35
CA SER A 194 -16.77 25.14 -14.53
C SER A 194 -17.70 26.30 -14.83
N ASP A 195 -17.86 27.18 -13.85
CA ASP A 195 -18.63 28.40 -13.98
C ASP A 195 -17.78 29.55 -14.58
N ALA A 196 -18.35 30.75 -14.74
CA ALA A 196 -17.69 31.86 -15.41
C ALA A 196 -16.58 32.56 -14.59
N SER A 197 -16.30 32.13 -13.37
CA SER A 197 -15.35 32.75 -12.45
C SER A 197 -14.73 31.75 -11.48
N VAL A 198 -13.58 32.12 -10.90
CA VAL A 198 -12.80 31.28 -9.98
C VAL A 198 -12.25 30.05 -10.71
N THR A 199 -10.93 29.95 -10.75
CA THR A 199 -10.24 28.84 -11.39
C THR A 199 -9.23 28.32 -10.40
N ASP A 200 -9.14 27.00 -10.31
CA ASP A 200 -8.18 26.27 -9.48
C ASP A 200 -7.49 25.24 -10.39
N GLU A 201 -6.66 24.34 -9.85
CA GLU A 201 -5.86 23.41 -10.69
C GLU A 201 -6.72 22.35 -11.43
N GLY A 202 -8.01 22.25 -11.10
CA GLY A 202 -9.01 21.48 -11.82
C GLY A 202 -8.94 19.98 -11.56
N LEU A 203 -9.12 19.16 -12.59
CA LEU A 203 -9.10 17.70 -12.53
C LEU A 203 -7.86 17.10 -13.18
N ALA A 204 -7.34 16.02 -12.60
CA ALA A 204 -6.36 15.17 -13.24
C ALA A 204 -6.66 13.67 -13.10
N VAL A 205 -6.29 12.92 -14.13
CA VAL A 205 -6.49 11.46 -14.23
C VAL A 205 -5.20 10.80 -14.68
N ASP A 206 -4.82 9.74 -13.99
CA ASP A 206 -3.64 8.93 -14.28
C ASP A 206 -3.85 7.44 -13.91
N ALA A 207 -2.93 6.57 -14.30
CA ALA A 207 -2.88 5.15 -13.95
C ALA A 207 -4.21 4.40 -14.17
N VAL A 208 -4.89 4.67 -15.29
CA VAL A 208 -6.20 4.10 -15.62
C VAL A 208 -6.08 2.60 -15.87
N ARG A 209 -6.93 1.81 -15.23
CA ARG A 209 -7.01 0.36 -15.39
C ARG A 209 -8.45 -0.10 -15.55
N LEU A 210 -8.66 -1.04 -16.45
CA LEU A 210 -9.92 -1.77 -16.63
C LEU A 210 -9.65 -3.26 -16.52
N ALA A 211 -10.43 -3.97 -15.73
CA ALA A 211 -10.38 -5.42 -15.66
C ALA A 211 -11.78 -5.97 -15.33
N PRO A 212 -12.09 -7.25 -15.58
CA PRO A 212 -13.32 -7.85 -15.08
C PRO A 212 -13.45 -7.67 -13.56
N ALA A 213 -14.64 -7.30 -13.07
CA ALA A 213 -14.95 -7.07 -11.67
C ALA A 213 -15.10 -8.39 -10.89
N ARG A 214 -14.02 -9.17 -10.82
CA ARG A 214 -14.02 -10.51 -10.23
C ARG A 214 -14.00 -10.45 -8.71
N THR A 215 -14.45 -11.54 -8.10
CA THR A 215 -14.10 -11.88 -6.72
C THR A 215 -12.72 -12.55 -6.73
N ASP A 216 -11.80 -12.12 -5.87
CA ASP A 216 -10.44 -12.68 -5.79
C ASP A 216 -9.87 -12.46 -4.39
N LEU A 217 -9.56 -13.54 -3.68
CA LEU A 217 -8.89 -13.49 -2.38
C LEU A 217 -7.51 -14.14 -2.48
N ALA A 218 -6.47 -13.32 -2.30
CA ALA A 218 -5.11 -13.83 -2.15
C ALA A 218 -4.79 -14.12 -0.69
N VAL A 219 -4.00 -15.16 -0.41
CA VAL A 219 -3.45 -15.43 0.92
C VAL A 219 -1.94 -15.60 0.89
N GLU A 220 -1.27 -15.02 1.88
CA GLU A 220 0.13 -15.28 2.18
C GLU A 220 0.32 -15.63 3.67
N LEU A 221 1.45 -16.24 4.00
CA LEU A 221 1.84 -16.52 5.38
C LEU A 221 2.92 -15.54 5.82
N LEU A 222 2.54 -14.66 6.72
CA LEU A 222 3.46 -13.82 7.47
C LEU A 222 3.95 -14.54 8.73
N PRO A 223 5.16 -14.22 9.20
CA PRO A 223 5.62 -14.60 10.52
C PRO A 223 4.79 -13.94 11.62
N GLY A 224 4.53 -14.67 12.70
CA GLY A 224 3.96 -14.14 13.94
C GLY A 224 5.03 -13.79 14.97
N GLU A 225 4.58 -13.45 16.18
CA GLU A 225 5.45 -12.93 17.23
C GLU A 225 6.37 -14.00 17.84
N ARG A 226 5.86 -15.21 18.09
CA ARG A 226 6.67 -16.31 18.64
C ARG A 226 7.10 -17.29 17.55
N CYS A 227 7.99 -18.19 17.94
CA CYS A 227 8.54 -19.18 17.03
C CYS A 227 7.49 -20.17 16.53
N GLY A 228 7.16 -20.10 15.24
CA GLY A 228 6.12 -20.94 14.64
C GLY A 228 4.74 -20.28 14.60
N ASP A 229 4.52 -19.17 15.32
CA ASP A 229 3.31 -18.37 15.11
C ASP A 229 3.33 -17.87 13.67
N ARG A 230 2.21 -17.96 12.97
CA ARG A 230 2.05 -17.45 11.61
C ARG A 230 0.79 -16.59 11.55
N ILE A 231 0.75 -15.70 10.58
CA ILE A 231 -0.42 -14.88 10.29
C ILE A 231 -0.77 -15.16 8.84
N ALA A 232 -1.97 -15.68 8.59
CA ALA A 232 -2.54 -15.71 7.26
C ALA A 232 -3.00 -14.28 6.94
N ARG A 233 -2.31 -13.59 6.03
CA ARG A 233 -2.75 -12.30 5.50
C ARG A 233 -3.60 -12.58 4.28
N VAL A 234 -4.90 -12.41 4.42
CA VAL A 234 -5.87 -12.57 3.32
C VAL A 234 -6.17 -11.18 2.77
N ARG A 235 -6.01 -10.98 1.46
CA ARG A 235 -6.28 -9.71 0.77
C ARG A 235 -7.41 -9.89 -0.22
N ASN A 236 -8.31 -8.91 -0.28
CA ASN A 236 -9.28 -8.83 -1.36
C ASN A 236 -8.67 -8.08 -2.55
N GLU A 237 -8.16 -8.87 -3.51
CA GLU A 237 -7.63 -8.37 -4.79
C GLU A 237 -8.77 -8.15 -5.80
N GLY A 238 -9.98 -8.62 -5.46
CA GLY A 238 -11.19 -8.48 -6.24
C GLY A 238 -11.79 -7.07 -6.24
N ALA A 239 -12.91 -6.95 -6.95
CA ALA A 239 -13.61 -5.71 -7.20
C ALA A 239 -14.76 -5.44 -6.22
N ARG A 240 -15.20 -6.46 -5.48
CA ARG A 240 -16.40 -6.41 -4.63
C ARG A 240 -16.09 -6.79 -3.20
N THR A 241 -16.85 -6.25 -2.25
CA THR A 241 -16.76 -6.67 -0.85
C THR A 241 -17.08 -8.16 -0.75
N VAL A 242 -16.15 -8.93 -0.19
CA VAL A 242 -16.40 -10.33 0.17
C VAL A 242 -17.08 -10.36 1.53
N ALA A 243 -18.35 -10.76 1.57
CA ALA A 243 -19.15 -10.79 2.80
C ALA A 243 -18.62 -11.79 3.86
N GLY A 244 -17.86 -12.79 3.42
CA GLY A 244 -17.21 -13.78 4.27
C GLY A 244 -16.53 -14.86 3.44
N PHE A 245 -15.56 -15.54 4.04
CA PHE A 245 -14.77 -16.58 3.36
C PHE A 245 -14.40 -17.71 4.32
N ARG A 246 -13.96 -18.84 3.75
CA ARG A 246 -13.41 -19.95 4.54
C ARG A 246 -11.89 -19.89 4.52
N LEU A 247 -11.28 -20.01 5.69
CA LEU A 247 -9.84 -20.24 5.84
C LEU A 247 -9.63 -21.67 6.35
N THR A 248 -8.98 -22.51 5.55
CA THR A 248 -8.49 -23.81 5.96
C THR A 248 -6.99 -23.70 6.28
N SER A 249 -6.57 -24.13 7.46
CA SER A 249 -5.18 -24.20 7.87
C SER A 249 -4.77 -25.63 8.20
N VAL A 250 -3.57 -26.02 7.81
CA VAL A 250 -2.92 -27.27 8.23
C VAL A 250 -1.69 -26.88 9.05
N VAL A 251 -1.72 -27.17 10.34
CA VAL A 251 -0.64 -26.86 11.28
C VAL A 251 -0.07 -28.17 11.82
N ASP A 252 1.19 -28.45 11.49
CA ASP A 252 1.90 -29.67 11.87
C ASP A 252 1.08 -30.96 11.60
N GLY A 253 0.36 -30.97 10.47
CA GLY A 253 -0.48 -32.08 10.04
C GLY A 253 -1.92 -32.09 10.61
N VAL A 254 -2.27 -31.14 11.47
CA VAL A 254 -3.64 -30.96 11.97
C VAL A 254 -4.37 -29.94 11.10
N GLU A 255 -5.45 -30.37 10.45
CA GLU A 255 -6.29 -29.50 9.64
C GLU A 255 -7.43 -28.89 10.47
N GLU A 256 -7.64 -27.59 10.31
CA GLU A 256 -8.77 -26.83 10.85
C GLU A 256 -9.35 -25.94 9.75
N THR A 257 -10.68 -25.78 9.74
CA THR A 257 -11.35 -24.82 8.86
C THR A 257 -12.24 -23.91 9.69
N ARG A 258 -12.09 -22.60 9.51
CA ARG A 258 -12.97 -21.58 10.10
C ARG A 258 -13.64 -20.73 9.03
N VAL A 259 -14.83 -20.24 9.35
CA VAL A 259 -15.52 -19.21 8.57
C VAL A 259 -15.15 -17.86 9.16
N VAL A 260 -14.75 -16.92 8.30
CA VAL A 260 -14.52 -15.52 8.63
C VAL A 260 -15.74 -14.76 8.11
N GLU A 261 -16.49 -14.15 9.02
CA GLU A 261 -17.76 -13.46 8.72
C GLU A 261 -17.59 -11.95 8.62
N GLU A 262 -16.41 -11.43 8.96
CA GLU A 262 -16.08 -10.02 8.76
C GLU A 262 -16.03 -9.70 7.26
N PRO A 263 -16.86 -8.75 6.77
CA PRO A 263 -16.79 -8.32 5.38
C PRO A 263 -15.43 -7.74 5.06
N LEU A 264 -14.87 -8.12 3.91
CA LEU A 264 -13.58 -7.66 3.43
C LEU A 264 -13.78 -6.81 2.16
N PRO A 265 -13.79 -5.47 2.27
CA PRO A 265 -13.89 -4.59 1.11
C PRO A 265 -12.74 -4.77 0.12
N PRO A 266 -12.87 -4.31 -1.14
CA PRO A 266 -11.76 -4.30 -2.08
C PRO A 266 -10.53 -3.60 -1.51
N LEU A 267 -9.33 -4.12 -1.81
CA LEU A 267 -8.03 -3.65 -1.30
C LEU A 267 -7.82 -3.81 0.22
N ALA A 268 -8.83 -4.21 0.98
CA ALA A 268 -8.69 -4.47 2.40
C ALA A 268 -7.98 -5.81 2.66
N GLU A 269 -7.39 -5.94 3.84
CA GLU A 269 -6.75 -7.16 4.30
C GLU A 269 -7.24 -7.61 5.67
N ALA A 270 -7.32 -8.92 5.86
CA ALA A 270 -7.57 -9.56 7.14
C ALA A 270 -6.29 -10.28 7.60
N ARG A 271 -5.92 -10.08 8.87
CA ARG A 271 -4.76 -10.73 9.49
C ARG A 271 -5.24 -11.76 10.49
N LEU A 272 -5.01 -13.03 10.15
CA LEU A 272 -5.62 -14.16 10.80
C LEU A 272 -4.54 -15.05 11.41
N PRO A 273 -4.35 -15.04 12.75
CA PRO A 273 -3.38 -15.90 13.39
C PRO A 273 -3.64 -17.37 13.05
N VAL A 274 -2.57 -18.07 12.68
CA VAL A 274 -2.53 -19.49 12.34
C VAL A 274 -1.24 -20.09 12.91
N GLY A 275 -1.28 -21.38 13.24
CA GLY A 275 -0.17 -22.00 13.96
C GLY A 275 -0.10 -21.57 15.41
N SER A 276 0.95 -22.03 16.08
CA SER A 276 1.26 -21.68 17.46
C SER A 276 2.74 -21.40 17.58
N GLY A 277 3.17 -20.84 18.71
CA GLY A 277 4.57 -20.67 19.11
C GLY A 277 5.36 -21.99 19.22
N SER A 278 4.84 -23.08 18.64
CA SER A 278 5.52 -24.33 18.41
C SER A 278 5.57 -24.86 16.99
N SER A 279 4.90 -24.23 16.03
CA SER A 279 4.67 -24.83 14.72
C SER A 279 5.90 -24.86 13.81
N THR A 280 6.01 -25.95 13.04
CA THR A 280 7.14 -26.23 12.15
C THR A 280 6.73 -26.33 10.67
N ASP A 281 5.45 -26.61 10.43
CA ASP A 281 4.85 -26.74 9.12
C ASP A 281 3.45 -26.12 9.16
N VAL A 282 3.23 -25.07 8.37
CA VAL A 282 1.96 -24.35 8.31
C VAL A 282 1.58 -24.17 6.85
N ALA A 283 0.41 -24.66 6.46
CA ALA A 283 -0.20 -24.35 5.17
C ALA A 283 -1.56 -23.72 5.40
N VAL A 284 -1.94 -22.80 4.52
CA VAL A 284 -3.26 -22.16 4.53
C VAL A 284 -3.84 -22.14 3.13
N ARG A 285 -5.17 -22.19 3.08
CA ARG A 285 -5.96 -21.99 1.88
C ARG A 285 -7.17 -21.13 2.20
N VAL A 286 -7.35 -20.07 1.43
CA VAL A 286 -8.59 -19.28 1.44
C VAL A 286 -9.55 -19.82 0.40
N HIS A 287 -10.84 -19.63 0.63
CA HIS A 287 -11.87 -19.98 -0.34
C HIS A 287 -13.08 -19.06 -0.21
N VAL A 288 -13.46 -18.46 -1.34
CA VAL A 288 -14.73 -17.78 -1.57
C VAL A 288 -15.34 -18.29 -2.88
N GLU A 289 -16.67 -18.26 -3.00
CA GLU A 289 -17.33 -18.64 -4.25
C GLU A 289 -17.03 -17.62 -5.35
N GLY A 290 -16.67 -18.12 -6.54
CA GLY A 290 -16.32 -17.27 -7.68
C GLY A 290 -14.93 -16.66 -7.61
N ASP A 291 -14.05 -17.14 -6.72
CA ASP A 291 -12.64 -16.75 -6.70
C ASP A 291 -12.00 -17.01 -8.07
N ALA A 292 -11.35 -16.00 -8.61
CA ALA A 292 -10.89 -15.97 -9.98
C ALA A 292 -9.46 -16.46 -10.19
N VAL A 293 -8.63 -16.51 -9.14
CA VAL A 293 -7.19 -16.69 -9.28
C VAL A 293 -6.66 -17.78 -8.35
N GLU A 294 -7.04 -19.03 -8.58
CA GLU A 294 -6.68 -20.20 -7.74
C GLU A 294 -5.19 -20.33 -7.32
N ALA A 295 -4.27 -19.71 -8.07
CA ALA A 295 -2.85 -19.70 -7.77
C ALA A 295 -2.47 -18.85 -6.54
N ASN A 296 -3.31 -17.87 -6.14
CA ASN A 296 -3.09 -17.01 -4.96
C ASN A 296 -3.91 -17.47 -3.73
N ASP A 297 -4.79 -18.46 -3.87
CA ASP A 297 -5.65 -19.00 -2.81
C ASP A 297 -4.90 -19.79 -1.72
N ALA A 298 -3.61 -20.09 -1.89
CA ALA A 298 -2.88 -20.94 -0.95
C ALA A 298 -1.44 -20.50 -0.72
N ALA A 299 -1.02 -20.60 0.55
CA ALA A 299 0.35 -20.36 0.97
C ALA A 299 0.82 -21.48 1.89
N SER A 300 2.13 -21.78 1.84
CA SER A 300 2.74 -22.73 2.77
C SER A 300 4.08 -22.22 3.25
N TRP A 301 4.34 -22.49 4.52
CA TRP A 301 5.59 -22.20 5.18
C TRP A 301 6.02 -23.45 5.93
N ARG A 302 7.30 -23.80 5.78
CA ARG A 302 7.93 -24.86 6.55
C ARG A 302 9.27 -24.38 7.04
N TYR A 303 9.67 -24.82 8.22
CA TYR A 303 11.04 -24.66 8.70
C TYR A 303 11.94 -25.70 8.00
N PRO A 304 12.72 -25.35 6.96
CA PRO A 304 13.47 -26.34 6.19
C PRO A 304 14.71 -26.76 7.00
N GLY A 305 14.84 -28.05 7.31
CA GLY A 305 16.05 -28.58 7.97
C GLY A 305 16.11 -28.42 9.49
N GLY A 306 15.04 -27.94 10.13
CA GLY A 306 15.02 -27.64 11.57
C GLY A 306 15.54 -26.25 11.89
N LEU A 307 15.33 -25.81 13.13
CA LEU A 307 15.74 -24.50 13.62
C LEU A 307 17.27 -24.33 13.53
N PRO A 308 17.82 -23.18 13.07
CA PRO A 308 19.24 -22.89 13.08
C PRO A 308 19.75 -23.06 14.50
N VAL A 309 20.82 -23.84 14.60
CA VAL A 309 21.52 -24.04 15.87
C VAL A 309 22.23 -22.75 16.20
N ALA A 310 22.21 -22.33 17.46
CA ALA A 310 22.84 -21.08 17.88
C ALA A 310 24.36 -20.97 17.62
N SER A 311 25.04 -21.96 17.03
CA SER A 311 26.36 -21.74 16.42
C SER A 311 26.32 -20.98 15.08
N ALA A 312 25.15 -20.65 14.56
CA ALA A 312 24.97 -19.86 13.35
C ALA A 312 25.35 -18.38 13.60
N GLY A 313 25.99 -17.77 12.60
CA GLY A 313 26.22 -16.33 12.53
C GLY A 313 25.68 -15.78 11.22
N TRP A 314 25.38 -14.49 11.20
CA TRP A 314 24.89 -13.75 10.04
C TRP A 314 25.80 -12.54 9.81
N ASP A 315 26.51 -12.56 8.69
CA ASP A 315 27.24 -11.43 8.12
C ASP A 315 26.42 -10.70 7.03
N PHE A 316 25.20 -11.19 6.73
CA PHE A 316 24.24 -10.60 5.80
C PHE A 316 24.69 -10.42 4.35
N GLU A 317 25.80 -11.05 3.95
CA GLU A 317 26.38 -10.84 2.61
C GLU A 317 25.66 -11.64 1.51
N ALA A 318 25.22 -12.86 1.83
CA ALA A 318 24.58 -13.74 0.88
C ALA A 318 23.07 -13.46 0.74
N ASP A 319 22.41 -13.20 1.87
CA ASP A 319 20.98 -12.95 1.99
C ASP A 319 20.68 -12.19 3.30
N ASP A 320 19.40 -11.88 3.52
CA ASP A 320 18.89 -11.17 4.70
C ASP A 320 18.93 -12.02 5.99
N GLY A 321 19.43 -13.25 5.91
CA GLY A 321 19.53 -14.21 7.00
C GLY A 321 18.20 -14.81 7.45
N GLY A 322 17.10 -14.57 6.72
CA GLY A 322 15.74 -14.88 7.13
C GLY A 322 15.21 -13.99 8.26
N TRP A 323 15.85 -12.84 8.49
CA TRP A 323 15.43 -11.84 9.46
C TRP A 323 14.21 -11.08 8.95
N GLN A 324 13.46 -10.50 9.88
CA GLN A 324 12.18 -9.89 9.58
C GLN A 324 12.09 -8.52 10.22
N ALA A 325 11.73 -7.54 9.42
CA ALA A 325 11.38 -6.21 9.89
C ALA A 325 9.86 -6.06 10.02
N GLY A 326 9.40 -5.25 10.97
CA GLY A 326 7.98 -4.92 11.13
C GLY A 326 7.74 -3.85 12.18
N GLY A 327 6.47 -3.61 12.50
CA GLY A 327 6.02 -2.54 13.39
C GLY A 327 5.34 -1.40 12.64
N GLU A 328 5.09 -0.30 13.34
CA GLU A 328 4.44 0.91 12.78
C GLU A 328 5.51 1.84 12.21
N ASN A 329 5.27 2.36 11.00
CA ASN A 329 6.22 3.22 10.25
C ASN A 329 7.64 2.64 10.12
N ALA A 330 7.77 1.31 10.10
CA ALA A 330 9.06 0.63 10.10
C ALA A 330 9.94 0.97 8.88
N THR A 331 11.17 1.40 9.12
CA THR A 331 12.13 1.75 8.07
C THR A 331 13.30 0.77 7.93
N TRP A 332 13.38 -0.28 8.75
CA TRP A 332 14.38 -1.35 8.63
C TRP A 332 14.41 -1.95 7.22
N ALA A 333 15.58 -1.97 6.60
CA ALA A 333 15.82 -2.67 5.35
C ALA A 333 17.20 -3.32 5.30
N TRP A 334 17.29 -4.44 4.59
CA TRP A 334 18.54 -5.10 4.26
C TRP A 334 19.09 -4.54 2.95
N GLY A 335 20.34 -4.11 2.96
CA GLY A 335 20.97 -3.54 1.77
C GLY A 335 22.34 -2.95 2.05
N GLU A 336 22.86 -2.22 1.06
CA GLU A 336 24.12 -1.48 1.19
C GLU A 336 23.84 -0.14 1.87
N PRO A 337 24.36 0.12 3.09
CA PRO A 337 24.15 1.40 3.74
C PRO A 337 24.87 2.52 2.97
N GLY A 338 24.19 3.64 2.80
CA GLY A 338 24.64 4.84 2.10
C GLY A 338 24.23 6.14 2.79
N GLY A 339 23.87 6.07 4.07
CA GLY A 339 23.54 7.21 4.93
C GLY A 339 24.76 8.09 5.24
N ALA A 340 24.52 9.27 5.80
CA ALA A 340 25.58 10.23 6.13
C ALA A 340 26.43 9.79 7.34
N PHE A 341 25.79 9.15 8.32
CA PHE A 341 26.40 8.57 9.51
C PHE A 341 26.64 7.07 9.34
N ILE A 342 25.70 6.33 8.75
CA ILE A 342 25.75 4.89 8.48
C ILE A 342 25.99 4.67 6.98
N GLY A 343 27.21 4.97 6.53
CA GLY A 343 27.58 4.96 5.11
C GLY A 343 28.19 3.65 4.57
N ALA A 344 28.31 2.62 5.40
CA ALA A 344 28.79 1.28 5.02
C ALA A 344 28.39 0.23 6.07
N ALA A 345 28.34 -1.04 5.67
CA ALA A 345 28.18 -2.18 6.57
C ALA A 345 29.40 -2.36 7.50
N ALA A 346 29.25 -3.10 8.60
CA ALA A 346 30.35 -3.35 9.55
C ALA A 346 31.40 -4.28 8.93
N SER A 347 30.92 -5.28 8.20
CA SER A 347 31.73 -6.13 7.33
C SER A 347 31.07 -6.26 5.96
N GLY A 348 31.84 -6.67 4.95
CA GLY A 348 31.32 -6.86 3.59
C GLY A 348 30.68 -5.60 2.99
N ALA A 349 29.51 -5.77 2.38
CA ALA A 349 28.77 -4.72 1.70
C ALA A 349 27.37 -4.49 2.28
N ARG A 350 26.76 -5.46 2.96
CA ARG A 350 25.34 -5.46 3.30
C ARG A 350 25.11 -5.57 4.79
N ALA A 351 24.15 -4.82 5.30
CA ALA A 351 23.71 -4.88 6.68
C ALA A 351 22.20 -4.61 6.77
N TRP A 352 21.64 -4.81 7.96
CA TRP A 352 20.31 -4.30 8.27
C TRP A 352 20.42 -2.91 8.89
N VAL A 353 19.75 -1.93 8.30
CA VAL A 353 19.75 -0.54 8.78
C VAL A 353 18.36 0.08 8.62
N THR A 354 18.01 1.02 9.49
CA THR A 354 16.82 1.88 9.29
C THR A 354 17.08 2.83 8.13
N ASN A 355 16.36 2.64 7.02
CA ASN A 355 16.48 3.37 5.76
C ASN A 355 17.92 3.48 5.20
N PRO A 356 18.41 2.49 4.43
CA PRO A 356 19.79 2.43 3.94
C PRO A 356 20.27 3.63 3.14
N ALA A 357 19.37 4.40 2.53
CA ALA A 357 19.71 5.56 1.71
C ALA A 357 19.15 6.88 2.28
N GLY A 358 18.77 6.90 3.56
CA GLY A 358 18.12 8.06 4.16
C GLY A 358 18.06 7.99 5.69
N VAL A 359 16.99 8.54 6.23
CA VAL A 359 16.74 8.67 7.67
C VAL A 359 15.52 7.84 8.08
N TYR A 360 15.39 7.48 9.37
CA TYR A 360 14.20 6.80 9.89
C TYR A 360 12.94 7.68 9.83
N ALA A 361 11.76 7.10 10.05
CA ALA A 361 10.49 7.82 10.02
C ALA A 361 10.19 8.49 11.38
N ASN A 362 9.46 9.61 11.39
CA ASN A 362 8.87 10.13 12.63
C ASN A 362 7.79 9.16 13.14
N GLY A 363 7.65 9.02 14.45
CA GLY A 363 6.65 8.16 15.08
C GLY A 363 6.84 6.70 14.68
N GLU A 364 8.09 6.27 14.51
CA GLU A 364 8.44 4.90 14.19
C GLU A 364 8.37 4.05 15.45
N GLU A 365 7.67 2.92 15.39
CA GLU A 365 7.60 1.92 16.44
C GLU A 365 7.86 0.56 15.82
N SER A 366 9.13 0.28 15.57
CA SER A 366 9.56 -0.80 14.70
C SER A 366 10.46 -1.83 15.37
N TRP A 367 10.65 -2.95 14.68
CA TRP A 367 11.53 -4.01 15.09
C TRP A 367 12.19 -4.74 13.92
N LEU A 368 13.36 -5.28 14.21
CA LEU A 368 14.08 -6.26 13.39
C LEU A 368 14.28 -7.55 14.20
N ALA A 369 13.59 -8.62 13.84
CA ALA A 369 13.58 -9.89 14.55
C ALA A 369 14.39 -10.96 13.83
N SER A 370 15.22 -11.66 14.61
CA SER A 370 15.96 -12.83 14.18
C SER A 370 15.05 -14.00 13.75
N PRO A 371 15.57 -14.96 12.99
CA PRO A 371 15.00 -16.29 12.90
C PRO A 371 14.92 -16.96 14.28
N CYS A 372 14.09 -18.00 14.39
CA CYS A 372 14.02 -18.83 15.58
C CYS A 372 15.24 -19.73 15.74
N LEU A 373 15.75 -19.87 16.95
CA LEU A 373 16.99 -20.57 17.23
C LEU A 373 16.77 -21.81 18.09
N ASP A 374 17.43 -22.90 17.70
CA ASP A 374 17.58 -24.10 18.51
C ASP A 374 18.81 -23.98 19.41
N VAL A 375 18.58 -23.96 20.71
CA VAL A 375 19.60 -23.84 21.75
C VAL A 375 19.58 -25.10 22.65
N ARG A 376 18.87 -26.17 22.28
CA ARG A 376 18.74 -27.41 23.07
C ARG A 376 20.06 -28.08 23.38
N ALA A 377 21.00 -28.02 22.44
CA ALA A 377 22.31 -28.64 22.59
C ALA A 377 23.26 -27.83 23.50
N ALA A 378 22.92 -26.58 23.82
CA ALA A 378 23.76 -25.73 24.65
C ALA A 378 23.66 -26.13 26.13
N THR A 379 24.81 -26.24 26.78
CA THR A 379 24.90 -26.52 28.23
C THR A 379 25.12 -25.27 29.08
N ARG A 380 25.19 -24.11 28.42
CA ARG A 380 25.36 -22.77 29.01
C ARG A 380 24.60 -21.75 28.16
N ASP A 381 24.16 -20.68 28.80
CA ASP A 381 23.43 -19.62 28.11
C ASP A 381 24.34 -18.98 27.04
N PRO A 382 23.89 -18.90 25.78
CA PRO A 382 24.66 -18.25 24.73
C PRO A 382 24.79 -16.76 25.01
N GLN A 383 25.92 -16.19 24.61
CA GLN A 383 26.13 -14.76 24.54
C GLN A 383 25.85 -14.27 23.13
N LEU A 384 24.80 -13.46 22.97
CA LEU A 384 24.52 -12.72 21.74
C LEU A 384 25.62 -11.67 21.53
N ARG A 385 26.20 -11.62 20.34
CA ARG A 385 27.18 -10.64 19.90
C ARG A 385 26.79 -10.11 18.52
N PHE A 386 26.96 -8.83 18.28
CA PHE A 386 26.73 -8.21 16.97
C PHE A 386 27.48 -6.90 16.86
N ALA A 387 27.77 -6.48 15.64
CA ALA A 387 28.16 -5.11 15.34
C ALA A 387 26.90 -4.23 15.31
N HIS A 388 26.98 -3.05 15.92
CA HIS A 388 25.96 -2.02 15.76
C HIS A 388 26.56 -0.63 15.63
N ILE A 389 25.77 0.24 15.03
CA ILE A 389 26.01 1.68 14.89
C ILE A 389 24.65 2.37 15.00
N TYR A 390 24.62 3.56 15.60
CA TYR A 390 23.41 4.38 15.63
C TYR A 390 23.70 5.87 15.71
N GLU A 391 22.77 6.64 15.14
CA GLU A 391 22.58 8.08 15.29
C GLU A 391 21.06 8.33 15.40
N THR A 392 20.61 8.76 16.58
CA THR A 392 19.20 9.03 16.91
C THR A 392 19.06 10.41 17.57
N GLU A 393 17.85 10.94 17.70
CA GLU A 393 17.64 12.11 18.56
C GLU A 393 17.92 11.75 20.03
N SER A 394 18.85 12.47 20.65
CA SER A 394 19.41 12.09 21.94
C SER A 394 18.47 12.17 23.14
N CYS A 395 17.24 12.67 23.00
CA CYS A 395 16.30 12.80 24.11
C CYS A 395 15.16 11.79 24.09
N CYS A 396 14.85 11.25 22.91
CA CYS A 396 13.48 10.90 22.57
C CYS A 396 13.37 9.75 21.54
N ASP A 397 14.49 9.38 20.90
CA ASP A 397 14.55 8.27 19.97
C ASP A 397 15.55 7.23 20.45
N GLU A 398 15.13 5.98 20.49
CA GLU A 398 15.89 4.94 21.17
C GLU A 398 15.83 3.57 20.48
N GLY A 399 16.87 2.78 20.74
CA GLY A 399 16.92 1.37 20.38
C GLY A 399 17.13 0.47 21.60
N TRP A 400 16.56 -0.74 21.58
CA TRP A 400 16.82 -1.76 22.59
C TRP A 400 16.70 -3.17 22.03
N VAL A 401 17.05 -4.19 22.83
CA VAL A 401 16.88 -5.59 22.44
C VAL A 401 15.86 -6.27 23.33
N GLU A 402 14.99 -7.06 22.71
CA GLU A 402 14.05 -7.94 23.41
C GLU A 402 14.33 -9.41 23.04
N VAL A 403 13.97 -10.32 23.93
CA VAL A 403 14.11 -11.76 23.74
C VAL A 403 12.84 -12.49 24.15
N VAL A 404 12.53 -13.56 23.43
CA VAL A 404 11.59 -14.63 23.82
C VAL A 404 12.40 -15.91 24.00
N VAL A 405 12.13 -16.61 25.10
CA VAL A 405 12.72 -17.90 25.42
C VAL A 405 11.59 -18.92 25.63
N GLY A 406 11.63 -20.03 24.90
CA GLY A 406 10.63 -21.09 24.95
C GLY A 406 9.25 -20.60 24.54
N ALA A 407 8.26 -20.76 25.43
CA ALA A 407 6.88 -20.30 25.24
C ALA A 407 6.57 -18.97 25.96
N GLY A 408 7.60 -18.25 26.41
CA GLY A 408 7.46 -16.98 27.11
C GLY A 408 7.02 -15.80 26.23
N GLU A 409 6.84 -14.64 26.86
CA GLU A 409 6.57 -13.36 26.20
C GLU A 409 7.88 -12.60 25.90
N TRP A 410 7.80 -11.61 25.01
CA TRP A 410 8.90 -10.69 24.75
C TRP A 410 9.27 -9.96 26.04
N ARG A 411 10.56 -10.03 26.40
CA ARG A 411 11.13 -9.25 27.50
C ARG A 411 12.32 -8.46 27.03
N LYS A 412 12.43 -7.21 27.47
CA LYS A 412 13.61 -6.38 27.26
C LYS A 412 14.83 -7.03 27.93
N LEU A 413 15.96 -7.05 27.22
CA LEU A 413 17.24 -7.47 27.77
C LEU A 413 17.82 -6.32 28.57
N GLU A 414 17.70 -6.42 29.89
CA GLU A 414 18.22 -5.46 30.87
C GLU A 414 19.63 -5.82 31.32
N GLY A 415 20.42 -4.84 31.76
CA GLY A 415 21.68 -5.06 32.50
C GLY A 415 22.95 -4.70 31.73
N ALA A 416 24.09 -5.15 32.28
CA ALA A 416 25.44 -4.73 31.86
C ALA A 416 26.06 -5.74 30.88
N GLY A 417 25.80 -5.56 29.59
CA GLY A 417 26.57 -6.17 28.50
C GLY A 417 27.78 -5.32 28.09
N THR A 418 28.54 -5.79 27.10
CA THR A 418 29.60 -4.98 26.45
C THR A 418 28.95 -4.02 25.46
N ASN A 419 29.30 -2.73 25.53
CA ASN A 419 28.73 -1.65 24.68
C ASN A 419 27.18 -1.65 24.63
N TRP A 420 26.54 -2.12 25.70
CA TRP A 420 25.16 -2.59 25.63
C TRP A 420 24.09 -1.53 25.79
N TYR A 421 24.21 -0.53 26.64
CA TYR A 421 23.29 0.62 26.69
C TYR A 421 24.08 1.83 27.18
N ASP A 422 23.83 3.01 26.61
CA ASP A 422 24.39 4.27 27.11
C ASP A 422 23.48 4.92 28.16
N ASP A 423 22.15 4.74 28.05
CA ASP A 423 21.20 4.95 29.15
C ASP A 423 20.85 3.62 29.83
N VAL A 424 21.69 3.21 30.78
CA VAL A 424 21.49 1.99 31.57
C VAL A 424 20.24 2.04 32.45
N ALA A 425 19.76 3.24 32.83
CA ALA A 425 18.60 3.37 33.72
C ALA A 425 17.29 3.09 32.98
N ARG A 426 17.23 3.41 31.69
CA ARG A 426 16.10 3.10 30.80
C ARG A 426 16.29 1.82 30.00
N GLY A 427 17.52 1.34 29.91
CA GLY A 427 17.88 0.12 29.21
C GLY A 427 17.90 0.33 27.69
N GLU A 428 18.44 1.45 27.21
CA GLU A 428 18.38 1.78 25.78
C GLU A 428 19.64 2.46 25.26
N TRP A 429 19.73 2.47 23.93
CA TRP A 429 20.67 3.27 23.16
C TRP A 429 19.99 4.53 22.66
N GLN A 430 20.60 5.70 22.88
CA GLN A 430 20.11 6.97 22.36
C GLN A 430 21.26 7.90 21.94
N GLY A 431 21.02 8.80 21.00
CA GLY A 431 22.04 9.74 20.52
C GLY A 431 23.01 9.08 19.54
N THR A 432 24.32 9.20 19.76
CA THR A 432 25.33 8.74 18.79
C THR A 432 26.24 7.66 19.38
N SER A 433 26.36 6.56 18.65
CA SER A 433 27.20 5.42 19.01
C SER A 433 28.71 5.69 18.97
N GLY A 434 29.13 6.80 18.35
CA GLY A 434 30.53 7.17 18.12
C GLY A 434 30.70 8.17 16.98
N SER A 435 31.74 7.99 16.16
CA SER A 435 31.94 8.75 14.92
C SER A 435 31.22 8.09 13.73
N PRO A 436 30.84 8.86 12.70
CA PRO A 436 30.27 8.31 11.46
C PRO A 436 31.06 7.13 10.90
N GLY A 437 30.36 6.07 10.52
CA GLY A 437 30.92 4.83 9.95
C GLY A 437 31.69 3.92 10.93
N VAL A 438 31.76 4.27 12.22
CA VAL A 438 32.46 3.45 13.22
C VAL A 438 31.50 2.53 13.94
N TRP A 439 31.42 1.30 13.46
CA TRP A 439 30.69 0.21 14.11
C TRP A 439 31.40 -0.26 15.38
N ARG A 440 30.62 -0.66 16.39
CA ARG A 440 31.12 -1.22 17.65
C ARG A 440 30.50 -2.59 17.91
N GLU A 441 31.22 -3.49 18.59
CA GLU A 441 30.66 -4.79 18.97
C GLU A 441 29.91 -4.67 20.29
N ALA A 442 28.63 -5.06 20.30
CA ALA A 442 27.82 -5.22 21.50
C ALA A 442 27.73 -6.71 21.88
N ALA A 443 27.63 -7.01 23.18
CA ALA A 443 27.50 -8.38 23.66
C ALA A 443 26.68 -8.51 24.95
N HIS A 444 25.76 -9.48 25.00
CA HIS A 444 24.90 -9.73 26.18
C HIS A 444 24.57 -11.23 26.34
N PRO A 445 24.58 -11.80 27.56
CA PRO A 445 24.10 -13.16 27.79
C PRO A 445 22.58 -13.26 27.56
N LEU A 446 22.12 -14.34 26.93
CA LEU A 446 20.71 -14.66 26.85
C LEU A 446 20.31 -15.57 28.01
N ASP A 447 20.20 -14.97 29.20
CA ASP A 447 19.93 -15.72 30.42
C ASP A 447 18.67 -16.59 30.31
N GLY A 448 18.81 -17.89 30.62
CA GLY A 448 17.75 -18.89 30.56
C GLY A 448 17.52 -19.52 29.19
N ALA A 449 18.32 -19.20 28.17
CA ALA A 449 18.19 -19.76 26.82
C ALA A 449 18.85 -21.16 26.67
N ALA A 450 19.74 -21.58 27.56
CA ALA A 450 20.38 -22.88 27.49
C ALA A 450 19.36 -24.03 27.56
N GLY A 451 19.42 -24.96 26.61
CA GLY A 451 18.53 -26.11 26.57
C GLY A 451 17.17 -25.84 25.92
N GLU A 452 16.90 -24.62 25.48
CA GLU A 452 15.63 -24.23 24.88
C GLU A 452 15.61 -24.44 23.37
N GLU A 453 14.46 -24.86 22.83
CA GLU A 453 14.30 -25.09 21.39
C GLU A 453 13.82 -23.86 20.62
N ARG A 454 13.33 -22.82 21.29
CA ARG A 454 12.73 -21.65 20.64
C ARG A 454 13.20 -20.38 21.31
N VAL A 455 14.37 -19.94 20.89
CA VAL A 455 14.90 -18.64 21.31
C VAL A 455 14.83 -17.69 20.13
N ARG A 456 14.29 -16.50 20.35
CA ARG A 456 14.23 -15.44 19.35
C ARG A 456 14.53 -14.12 20.02
N PHE A 457 15.26 -13.25 19.34
CA PHE A 457 15.49 -11.89 19.79
C PHE A 457 15.15 -10.89 18.69
N ARG A 458 14.86 -9.65 19.07
CA ARG A 458 14.62 -8.55 18.14
C ARG A 458 15.27 -7.27 18.63
N PHE A 459 15.76 -6.48 17.68
CA PHE A 459 16.10 -5.09 17.89
C PHE A 459 14.82 -4.27 17.77
N ARG A 460 14.58 -3.37 18.71
CA ARG A 460 13.48 -2.42 18.71
C ARG A 460 14.02 -1.04 18.41
N PHE A 461 13.22 -0.24 17.73
CA PHE A 461 13.48 1.16 17.46
C PHE A 461 12.20 1.97 17.69
N SER A 462 12.31 3.06 18.44
CA SER A 462 11.24 4.02 18.69
C SER A 462 11.70 5.42 18.32
N SER A 463 10.84 6.20 17.68
CA SER A 463 11.08 7.62 17.43
C SER A 463 9.86 8.49 17.74
N ASP A 464 10.14 9.75 18.07
CA ASP A 464 9.11 10.75 18.30
C ASP A 464 8.61 11.42 17.00
N GLY A 465 7.75 12.43 17.13
CA GLY A 465 7.14 13.10 15.98
C GLY A 465 8.07 14.01 15.17
N SER A 466 9.37 14.09 15.45
CA SER A 466 10.30 15.04 14.83
C SER A 466 11.76 14.55 14.72
N GLN A 467 12.58 15.33 14.00
CA GLN A 467 14.06 15.25 14.01
C GLN A 467 14.68 13.87 13.70
N GLN A 468 14.58 13.47 12.44
CA GLN A 468 15.14 12.20 11.97
C GLN A 468 16.65 12.25 11.76
N ARG A 469 17.28 11.07 11.87
CA ARG A 469 18.70 10.80 11.64
C ARG A 469 18.84 9.45 10.92
N ASP A 470 20.07 8.99 10.67
CA ASP A 470 20.31 7.70 10.02
C ASP A 470 19.78 6.49 10.82
N GLY A 471 19.57 6.64 12.14
CA GLY A 471 18.90 5.65 12.98
C GLY A 471 19.81 4.54 13.47
N PHE A 472 19.45 3.29 13.22
CA PHE A 472 20.10 2.11 13.79
C PHE A 472 20.59 1.15 12.71
N GLY A 473 21.78 0.58 12.91
CA GLY A 473 22.37 -0.46 12.07
C GLY A 473 22.81 -1.68 12.88
N VAL A 474 22.63 -2.86 12.30
CA VAL A 474 22.99 -4.17 12.87
C VAL A 474 23.69 -5.03 11.81
N ASP A 475 24.80 -5.63 12.20
CA ASP A 475 25.62 -6.50 11.35
C ASP A 475 26.40 -7.54 12.18
N ASP A 476 27.06 -8.50 11.53
CA ASP A 476 27.96 -9.50 12.14
C ASP A 476 27.37 -10.22 13.38
N VAL A 477 26.11 -10.62 13.30
CA VAL A 477 25.38 -11.22 14.43
C VAL A 477 25.83 -12.66 14.66
N ARG A 478 26.15 -13.04 15.90
CA ARG A 478 26.63 -14.38 16.26
C ARG A 478 26.36 -14.71 17.72
N PHE A 479 26.46 -15.99 18.07
CA PHE A 479 26.50 -16.44 19.46
C PHE A 479 27.84 -17.05 19.85
N ALA A 480 28.21 -16.86 21.11
CA ALA A 480 29.33 -17.54 21.77
C ALA A 480 28.82 -18.35 22.98
N PHE A 481 29.46 -19.49 23.29
CA PHE A 481 29.07 -20.42 24.37
C PHE A 481 30.19 -20.65 25.39
#